data_AF-S4PE00-F1
#
_entry.id   AF-S4PE00-F1
#
_cell.length_a   1.000
_cell.length_b   1.000
_cell.length_c   1.000
_cell.angle_alpha   90.00
_cell.angle_beta   90.00
_cell.angle_gamma   90.00
#
_symmetry.space_group_name_H-M   'P 1'
#
loop_
_entity.id
_entity.type
_entity.pdbx_description
1 polymer ?
#
loop_
_entity_poly.entity_id
_entity_poly.type
_entity_poly.pdbx_seq_one_letter_code
_entity_poly.pdbx_strand_id
1 'polypeptide(L)'
;MDQAIAFLAEKYCAQYITWNPLTATKVVLPEEASFVVAHSLAEINKAATNDYNRRVIECRLASKILALSADTTKDHSIITLSQVQKILDKTLADMVALVYEKLPK
;
A
#
# COMPACT_ATOMS: atom_id res chain seq x y z
N MET A 1 -3.71 5.42 7.01
CA MET A 1 -3.52 6.60 6.14
C MET A 1 -4.42 7.72 6.60
N ASP A 2 -5.74 7.47 6.62
CA ASP A 2 -6.79 8.43 6.96
C ASP A 2 -6.56 9.13 8.31
N GLN A 3 -6.22 8.38 9.37
CA GLN A 3 -5.92 8.97 10.67
C GLN A 3 -4.64 9.83 10.62
N ALA A 4 -3.60 9.35 9.94
CA ALA A 4 -2.33 10.06 9.85
C ALA A 4 -2.51 11.42 9.17
N ILE A 5 -3.23 11.48 8.04
CA ILE A 5 -3.48 12.76 7.37
C ILE A 5 -4.41 13.67 8.19
N ALA A 6 -5.39 13.11 8.91
CA ALA A 6 -6.27 13.91 9.76
C ALA A 6 -5.51 14.67 10.87
N PHE A 7 -4.41 14.10 11.39
CA PHE A 7 -3.59 14.73 12.43
C PHE A 7 -2.36 15.49 11.92
N LEU A 8 -1.78 15.08 10.79
CA LEU A 8 -0.51 15.61 10.28
C LEU A 8 -0.67 16.53 9.07
N ALA A 9 -1.90 16.80 8.63
CA ALA A 9 -2.14 17.75 7.55
C ALA A 9 -1.67 19.15 7.91
N GLU A 10 -1.08 19.83 6.93
CA GLU A 10 -0.72 21.23 7.03
C GLU A 10 -1.37 22.02 5.90
N LYS A 11 -1.69 23.29 6.17
CA LYS A 11 -2.39 24.14 5.22
C LYS A 11 -1.56 24.35 3.96
N TYR A 12 -2.20 24.30 2.80
CA TYR A 12 -1.61 24.54 1.47
C TYR A 12 -0.56 23.53 1.01
N CYS A 13 -0.53 22.32 1.56
CA CYS A 13 0.29 21.23 1.02
C CYS A 13 -0.39 19.87 1.14
N ALA A 14 0.01 18.94 0.27
CA ALA A 14 -0.22 17.52 0.50
C ALA A 14 0.86 16.98 1.44
N GLN A 15 0.67 15.74 1.93
CA GLN A 15 1.65 15.06 2.76
C GLN A 15 2.04 13.72 2.14
N TYR A 16 3.34 13.49 1.95
CA TYR A 16 3.91 12.18 1.67
C TYR A 16 4.06 11.42 2.98
N ILE A 17 3.15 10.47 3.22
CA ILE A 17 3.09 9.69 4.46
C ILE A 17 3.81 8.35 4.27
N THR A 18 4.81 8.10 5.10
CA THR A 18 5.51 6.81 5.17
C THR A 18 5.22 6.09 6.49
N TRP A 19 5.46 4.78 6.50
CA TRP A 19 5.11 3.89 7.62
C TRP A 19 6.34 3.17 8.14
N ASN A 20 6.34 2.87 9.44
CA ASN A 20 7.39 2.14 10.15
C ASN A 20 8.80 2.75 9.95
N PRO A 21 9.06 3.97 10.46
CA PRO A 21 8.21 4.79 11.34
C PRO A 21 7.19 5.66 10.60
N LEU A 22 6.16 6.13 11.33
CA LEU A 22 5.19 7.08 10.77
C LEU A 22 5.86 8.44 10.56
N THR A 23 5.94 8.88 9.31
CA THR A 23 6.46 10.21 8.93
C THR A 23 5.51 10.87 7.95
N ALA A 24 5.38 12.19 8.01
CA ALA A 24 4.67 13.00 7.02
C ALA A 24 5.60 14.10 6.51
N THR A 25 5.85 14.14 5.20
CA THR A 25 6.70 15.16 4.55
C THR A 25 5.86 15.99 3.61
N LYS A 26 5.97 17.32 3.70
CA LYS A 26 5.21 18.24 2.84
C LYS A 26 5.48 18.00 1.38
N VAL A 27 4.42 18.02 0.59
CA VAL A 27 4.46 17.98 -0.87
C VAL A 27 3.72 19.19 -1.41
N VAL A 28 4.44 20.04 -2.14
CA VAL A 28 3.85 21.19 -2.85
C VAL A 28 3.15 20.67 -4.10
N LEU A 29 1.89 21.07 -4.26
CA LEU A 29 1.10 20.72 -5.44
C LEU A 29 1.39 21.72 -6.58
N PRO A 30 1.25 21.33 -7.85
CA PRO A 30 1.42 22.25 -8.98
C PRO A 30 0.44 23.43 -8.89
N GLU A 31 0.94 24.66 -9.03
CA GLU A 31 0.12 25.88 -8.94
C GLU A 31 -0.89 25.99 -10.09
N GLU A 32 -0.52 25.50 -11.26
CA GLU A 32 -1.31 25.56 -12.50
C GLU A 32 -2.40 24.47 -12.58
N ALA A 33 -2.63 23.71 -11.51
CA ALA A 33 -3.59 22.62 -11.49
C ALA A 33 -4.45 22.64 -10.22
N SER A 34 -5.73 22.29 -10.39
CA SER A 34 -6.68 22.13 -9.27
C SER A 34 -7.13 20.68 -9.15
N PHE A 35 -7.22 20.17 -7.92
CA PHE A 35 -7.87 18.89 -7.63
C PHE A 35 -9.36 19.13 -7.35
N VAL A 36 -10.23 18.54 -8.17
CA VAL A 36 -11.69 18.61 -8.01
C VAL A 36 -12.22 17.24 -7.60
N VAL A 37 -12.97 17.17 -6.50
CA VAL A 37 -13.61 15.94 -6.03
C VAL A 37 -15.07 15.92 -6.46
N ALA A 38 -15.44 14.96 -7.30
CA ALA A 38 -16.82 14.72 -7.72
C ALA A 38 -17.36 13.42 -7.10
N HIS A 39 -18.41 13.52 -6.29
CA HIS A 39 -19.01 12.38 -5.61
C HIS A 39 -19.84 11.53 -6.58
N SER A 40 -19.59 10.21 -6.66
CA SER A 40 -20.25 9.31 -7.61
C SER A 40 -21.72 9.00 -7.29
N LEU A 41 -22.17 9.37 -6.08
CA LEU A 41 -23.48 9.03 -5.49
C LEU A 41 -23.69 7.53 -5.19
N ALA A 42 -22.72 6.69 -5.51
CA ALA A 42 -22.72 5.29 -5.10
C ALA A 42 -22.15 5.18 -3.67
N GLU A 43 -22.97 4.70 -2.74
CA GLU A 43 -22.55 4.51 -1.35
C GLU A 43 -21.92 3.14 -1.14
N ILE A 44 -20.82 3.10 -0.38
CA ILE A 44 -20.19 1.85 0.06
C ILE A 44 -19.86 1.93 1.55
N ASN A 45 -20.50 1.07 2.33
CA ASN A 45 -20.14 0.90 3.74
C ASN A 45 -19.05 -0.16 3.88
N LYS A 46 -17.80 0.30 3.94
CA LYS A 46 -16.59 -0.52 4.07
C LYS A 46 -16.64 -1.52 5.24
N ALA A 47 -17.34 -1.20 6.33
CA ALA A 47 -17.44 -2.08 7.50
C ALA A 47 -18.58 -3.09 7.39
N ALA A 48 -19.54 -2.87 6.49
CA ALA A 48 -20.69 -3.74 6.29
C ALA A 48 -20.42 -4.88 5.28
N THR A 49 -19.38 -4.77 4.45
CA THR A 49 -19.03 -5.78 3.44
C THR A 49 -17.59 -6.30 3.61
N ASN A 50 -17.32 -7.45 3.00
CA ASN A 50 -16.00 -8.08 3.04
C ASN A 50 -15.07 -7.60 1.92
N ASP A 51 -15.49 -6.66 1.07
CA ASP A 51 -14.75 -6.30 -0.14
C ASP A 51 -13.34 -5.80 0.16
N TYR A 52 -13.22 -4.93 1.17
CA TYR A 52 -11.92 -4.39 1.59
C TYR A 52 -11.04 -5.47 2.26
N ASN A 53 -11.60 -6.20 3.23
CA ASN A 53 -10.86 -7.20 3.98
C ASN A 53 -10.41 -8.37 3.09
N ARG A 54 -11.19 -8.73 2.08
CA ARG A 54 -10.79 -9.69 1.04
C ARG A 54 -9.49 -9.26 0.37
N ARG A 55 -9.39 -8.01 -0.09
CA ARG A 55 -8.16 -7.49 -0.70
C ARG A 55 -6.97 -7.46 0.28
N VAL A 56 -7.21 -7.14 1.55
CA VAL A 56 -6.17 -7.18 2.59
C VAL A 56 -5.60 -8.59 2.75
N ILE A 57 -6.47 -9.60 2.83
CA ILE A 57 -6.05 -11.01 2.98
C ILE A 57 -5.36 -11.52 1.72
N GLU A 58 -5.83 -11.17 0.54
CA GLU A 58 -5.16 -11.52 -0.72
C GLU A 58 -3.73 -10.96 -0.77
N CYS A 59 -3.52 -9.68 -0.43
CA CYS A 59 -2.17 -9.11 -0.37
C CYS A 59 -1.28 -9.79 0.67
N ARG A 60 -1.85 -10.17 1.83
CA ARG A 60 -1.12 -10.90 2.86
C ARG A 60 -0.73 -12.30 2.39
N LEU A 61 -1.64 -13.03 1.74
CA LEU A 61 -1.35 -14.34 1.19
C LEU A 61 -0.30 -14.25 0.08
N ALA A 62 -0.43 -13.29 -0.84
CA ALA A 62 0.55 -13.02 -1.88
C ALA A 62 1.93 -12.75 -1.29
N SER A 63 2.04 -11.93 -0.23
CA SER A 63 3.33 -11.68 0.43
C SER A 63 3.98 -12.95 0.99
N LYS A 64 3.19 -13.87 1.54
CA LYS A 64 3.68 -15.14 2.07
C LYS A 64 4.12 -16.09 0.96
N ILE A 65 3.34 -16.20 -0.11
CA ILE A 65 3.69 -17.03 -1.28
C ILE A 65 4.98 -16.52 -1.92
N LEU A 66 5.11 -15.20 -2.13
CA LEU A 66 6.31 -14.61 -2.71
C LEU A 66 7.55 -14.85 -1.85
N ALA A 67 7.46 -14.65 -0.53
CA ALA A 67 8.57 -14.93 0.39
C ALA A 67 9.00 -16.41 0.35
N LEU A 68 8.03 -17.34 0.38
CA LEU A 68 8.31 -18.77 0.28
C LEU A 68 8.92 -19.16 -1.07
N SER A 69 8.49 -18.53 -2.17
CA SER A 69 8.98 -18.84 -3.53
C SER A 69 10.39 -18.34 -3.80
N ALA A 70 10.89 -17.42 -2.99
CA ALA A 70 12.22 -16.83 -3.10
C ALA A 70 13.23 -17.50 -2.13
N ASP A 71 12.92 -18.71 -1.65
CA ASP A 71 13.68 -19.48 -0.64
C ASP A 71 14.04 -18.66 0.61
N THR A 72 13.30 -17.59 0.85
CA THR A 72 13.45 -16.76 2.03
C THR A 72 12.69 -17.41 3.17
N THR A 73 13.22 -17.26 4.38
CA THR A 73 12.82 -17.99 5.60
C THR A 73 11.30 -18.14 5.74
N LYS A 74 10.86 -19.21 6.43
CA LYS A 74 9.46 -19.40 6.89
C LYS A 74 9.08 -18.37 7.98
N ASP A 75 9.48 -17.12 7.81
CA ASP A 75 9.19 -16.06 8.75
C ASP A 75 7.70 -15.72 8.66
N HIS A 76 6.99 -16.15 9.69
CA HIS A 76 5.57 -15.90 9.83
C HIS A 76 5.24 -14.41 10.01
N SER A 77 6.22 -13.57 10.35
CA SER A 77 6.09 -12.13 10.53
C SER A 77 5.85 -11.35 9.23
N ILE A 78 6.17 -11.94 8.07
CA ILE A 78 5.92 -11.33 6.76
C ILE A 78 4.42 -11.37 6.46
N ILE A 79 3.81 -10.19 6.44
CA ILE A 79 2.37 -10.02 6.22
C ILE A 79 2.03 -8.92 5.21
N THR A 80 3.03 -8.25 4.64
CA THR A 80 2.87 -7.18 3.65
C THR A 80 3.82 -7.36 2.47
N LEU A 81 3.42 -6.87 1.29
CA LEU A 81 4.25 -6.90 0.08
C LEU A 81 5.51 -6.02 0.23
N SER A 82 5.43 -4.91 0.96
CA SER A 82 6.60 -4.04 1.21
C SER A 82 7.67 -4.74 2.05
N GLN A 83 7.29 -5.58 3.02
CA GLN A 83 8.27 -6.39 3.77
C GLN A 83 9.02 -7.35 2.85
N VAL A 84 8.31 -8.03 1.94
CA VAL A 84 8.95 -8.93 0.96
C VAL A 84 9.95 -8.17 0.11
N GLN A 85 9.58 -7.01 -0.43
CA GLN A 85 10.49 -6.18 -1.22
C GLN A 85 11.77 -5.84 -0.45
N LYS A 86 11.64 -5.39 0.80
CA LYS A 86 12.78 -5.00 1.65
C LYS A 86 13.69 -6.18 1.96
N ILE A 87 13.11 -7.35 2.24
CA ILE A 87 13.85 -8.57 2.56
C ILE A 87 14.61 -9.08 1.32
N LEU A 88 14.00 -9.02 0.15
CA LEU A 88 14.61 -9.45 -1.11
C LEU A 88 15.57 -8.42 -1.70
N ASP A 89 15.64 -7.21 -1.12
CA ASP A 89 16.41 -6.07 -1.61
C ASP A 89 16.19 -5.79 -3.11
N LYS A 90 14.91 -5.74 -3.51
CA LYS A 90 14.47 -5.59 -4.90
C LYS A 90 13.87 -4.22 -5.20
N THR A 91 14.06 -3.75 -6.42
CA THR A 91 13.35 -2.55 -6.90
C THR A 91 11.87 -2.85 -7.11
N LEU A 92 11.03 -1.80 -7.23
CA LEU A 92 9.61 -1.99 -7.53
C LEU A 92 9.40 -2.70 -8.88
N ALA A 93 10.25 -2.46 -9.87
CA ALA A 93 10.18 -3.12 -11.17
C ALA A 93 10.49 -4.63 -11.05
N ASP A 94 11.51 -5.00 -10.28
CA ASP A 94 11.83 -6.40 -10.02
C ASP A 94 10.69 -7.12 -9.29
N MET A 95 10.02 -6.43 -8.37
CA MET A 95 8.86 -6.98 -7.65
C MET A 95 7.67 -7.24 -8.59
N VAL A 96 7.43 -6.37 -9.57
CA VAL A 96 6.39 -6.59 -10.59
C VAL A 96 6.73 -7.81 -11.44
N ALA A 97 7.98 -7.95 -11.88
CA ALA A 97 8.44 -9.12 -12.63
C ALA A 97 8.27 -10.42 -11.80
N LEU A 98 8.64 -10.38 -10.52
CA LEU A 98 8.49 -11.51 -9.60
C LEU A 98 7.02 -11.93 -9.43
N VAL A 99 6.09 -10.97 -9.35
CA VAL A 99 4.65 -11.26 -9.28
C VAL A 99 4.19 -12.02 -10.53
N TYR A 100 4.59 -11.58 -11.72
CA TYR A 100 4.24 -12.26 -12.98
C TYR A 100 4.84 -13.66 -13.10
N GLU A 101 6.01 -13.88 -12.51
CA GLU A 101 6.68 -15.17 -12.51
C GLU A 101 6.07 -16.15 -11.51
N LYS A 102 5.72 -15.69 -10.30
CA LYS A 102 5.42 -16.57 -9.14
C LYS A 102 3.96 -16.65 -8.75
N LEU A 103 3.12 -15.67 -9.10
CA LEU A 103 1.70 -15.69 -8.73
C LEU A 103 0.82 -16.14 -9.91
N PRO A 104 -0.25 -16.92 -9.64
CA PRO A 104 -1.18 -17.36 -10.69
C PRO A 104 -1.91 -16.17 -11.34
N LYS A 105 -2.30 -16.35 -12.61
CA LYS A 105 -3.11 -15.39 -13.37
C LYS A 105 -4.58 -15.49 -13.03
#